data_AF-A0A3A4Q5K8-F1
#
_entry.id   AF-A0A3A4Q5K8-F1
#
_cell.length_a   1.000
_cell.length_b   1.000
_cell.length_c   1.000
_cell.angle_alpha   90.00
_cell.angle_beta   90.00
_cell.angle_gamma   90.00
#
_symmetry.space_group_name_H-M   'P 1'
#
loop_
_entity.id
_entity.type
_entity.pdbx_description
1 polymer ?
#
loop_
_entity_poly.entity_id
_entity_poly.type
_entity_poly.pdbx_seq_one_letter_code
_entity_poly.pdbx_strand_id
1 'polypeptide(L)'
;MTKPQIVADNVLTGIFLTDARYRTALTALLLQEAVEAGRRLALVCIALAGRTVPPARALARPLPNLEEWRTFAEAVGGFEEPRQILDWLHVDQSALQSAEEMLAFGGLSRLNAAVRMLEDGPPEVSVERDEAGTAVLVLRSYTRAGERAEARLPLVDDQIIALGDMAGDFVAWTRDFLGAYLDARAGR
;
A
#
# COMPACT_ATOMS: atom_id res chain seq x y z
N MET A 1 -17.55 15.76 -3.62
CA MET A 1 -18.14 14.43 -3.32
C MET A 1 -17.89 13.53 -4.52
N THR A 2 -16.81 12.76 -4.44
CA THR A 2 -16.20 12.06 -5.56
C THR A 2 -16.81 10.68 -5.73
N LYS A 3 -17.46 10.49 -6.89
CA LYS A 3 -18.00 9.26 -7.48
C LYS A 3 -17.23 7.94 -7.18
N PRO A 4 -15.89 7.89 -7.03
CA PRO A 4 -15.19 6.66 -6.64
C PRO A 4 -15.57 6.07 -5.27
N GLN A 5 -15.93 6.88 -4.26
CA GLN A 5 -16.31 6.36 -2.93
C GLN A 5 -17.63 5.56 -2.99
N ILE A 6 -18.59 5.99 -3.81
CA ILE A 6 -19.89 5.33 -3.96
C ILE A 6 -19.75 3.97 -4.66
N VAL A 7 -18.73 3.78 -5.50
CA VAL A 7 -18.48 2.49 -6.17
C VAL A 7 -17.81 1.52 -5.19
N ALA A 8 -16.85 1.99 -4.38
CA ALA A 8 -16.24 1.19 -3.33
C ALA A 8 -17.28 0.74 -2.28
N ASP A 9 -18.15 1.64 -1.81
CA ASP A 9 -19.18 1.32 -0.82
C ASP A 9 -20.21 0.32 -1.34
N ASN A 10 -20.63 0.42 -2.60
CA ASN A 10 -21.58 -0.53 -3.20
C ASN A 10 -20.96 -1.89 -3.52
N VAL A 11 -19.68 -1.92 -3.91
CA VAL A 11 -18.92 -3.16 -4.11
C VAL A 11 -18.68 -3.85 -2.76
N LEU A 12 -18.29 -3.09 -1.73
CA LEU A 12 -18.15 -3.60 -0.36
C LEU A 12 -19.49 -4.12 0.16
N THR A 13 -20.58 -3.37 0.04
CA THR A 13 -21.91 -3.81 0.51
C THR A 13 -22.43 -5.03 -0.27
N GLY A 14 -22.24 -5.09 -1.58
CA GLY A 14 -22.70 -6.21 -2.41
C GLY A 14 -21.92 -7.51 -2.20
N ILE A 15 -20.61 -7.41 -2.01
CA ILE A 15 -19.70 -8.55 -1.81
C ILE A 15 -19.75 -9.07 -0.37
N PHE A 16 -19.97 -8.21 0.63
CA PHE A 16 -20.06 -8.61 2.03
C PHE A 16 -21.26 -9.53 2.32
N LEU A 17 -22.34 -9.38 1.53
CA LEU A 17 -23.62 -10.08 1.72
C LEU A 17 -23.76 -11.41 0.97
N THR A 18 -22.83 -11.78 0.09
CA THR A 18 -22.99 -12.94 -0.80
C THR A 18 -21.80 -13.89 -0.68
N ASP A 19 -21.93 -15.01 0.03
CA ASP A 19 -21.07 -16.22 -0.05
C ASP A 19 -19.56 -16.08 0.34
N ALA A 20 -19.02 -17.08 1.05
CA ALA A 20 -17.61 -17.15 1.47
C ALA A 20 -16.62 -17.08 0.29
N ARG A 21 -17.07 -17.46 -0.92
CA ARG A 21 -16.29 -17.33 -2.16
C ARG A 21 -16.00 -15.88 -2.54
N TYR A 22 -16.93 -14.95 -2.30
CA TYR A 22 -16.70 -13.54 -2.60
C TYR A 22 -15.78 -12.87 -1.59
N ARG A 23 -15.82 -13.30 -0.32
CA ARG A 23 -14.86 -12.84 0.72
C ARG A 23 -13.43 -13.18 0.35
N THR A 24 -13.20 -14.37 -0.19
CA THR A 24 -11.87 -14.80 -0.65
C THR A 24 -11.36 -13.89 -1.77
N ALA A 25 -12.17 -13.71 -2.82
CA ALA A 25 -11.80 -12.87 -3.96
C ALA A 25 -11.60 -11.40 -3.56
N LEU A 26 -12.48 -10.87 -2.69
CA LEU A 26 -12.36 -9.51 -2.17
C LEU A 26 -11.10 -9.33 -1.34
N THR A 27 -10.80 -10.24 -0.43
CA THR A 27 -9.61 -10.13 0.43
C THR A 27 -8.34 -10.18 -0.41
N ALA A 28 -8.28 -11.07 -1.41
CA ALA A 28 -7.16 -11.13 -2.33
C ALA A 28 -7.02 -9.83 -3.14
N LEU A 29 -8.12 -9.29 -3.64
CA LEU A 29 -8.15 -8.02 -4.37
C LEU A 29 -7.71 -6.85 -3.49
N LEU A 30 -8.28 -6.70 -2.29
CA LEU A 30 -7.93 -5.62 -1.36
C LEU A 30 -6.48 -5.69 -0.91
N LEU A 31 -5.93 -6.89 -0.70
CA LEU A 31 -4.49 -7.04 -0.44
C LEU A 31 -3.66 -6.55 -1.61
N GLN A 32 -4.04 -6.92 -2.84
CA GLN A 32 -3.35 -6.46 -4.04
C GLN A 32 -3.42 -4.94 -4.18
N GLU A 33 -4.61 -4.36 -4.02
CA GLU A 33 -4.81 -2.90 -4.08
C GLU A 33 -4.02 -2.17 -2.98
N ALA A 34 -4.03 -2.67 -1.74
CA ALA A 34 -3.26 -2.09 -0.64
C ALA A 34 -1.75 -2.13 -0.93
N VAL A 35 -1.22 -3.26 -1.42
CA VAL A 35 0.21 -3.38 -1.75
C VAL A 35 0.57 -2.51 -2.96
N GLU A 36 -0.28 -2.45 -3.98
CA GLU A 36 -0.04 -1.62 -5.16
C GLU A 36 -0.10 -0.12 -4.83
N ALA A 37 -1.07 0.31 -4.02
CA ALA A 37 -1.16 1.67 -3.48
C ALA A 37 0.06 2.01 -2.62
N GLY A 38 0.50 1.09 -1.75
CA GLY A 38 1.72 1.25 -0.97
C GLY A 38 2.96 1.41 -1.85
N ARG A 39 3.11 0.59 -2.88
CA ARG A 39 4.25 0.71 -3.83
C ARG A 39 4.20 2.01 -4.63
N ARG A 40 3.02 2.52 -4.98
CA ARG A 40 2.87 3.85 -5.60
C ARG A 40 3.27 4.97 -4.66
N LEU A 41 2.85 4.90 -3.40
CA LEU A 41 3.27 5.82 -2.35
C LEU A 41 4.79 5.81 -2.20
N ALA A 42 5.41 4.62 -2.10
CA ALA A 42 6.86 4.47 -2.03
C ALA A 42 7.55 5.09 -3.26
N LEU A 43 7.00 4.89 -4.47
CA LEU A 43 7.52 5.51 -5.69
C LEU A 43 7.51 7.04 -5.61
N VAL A 44 6.41 7.63 -5.13
CA VAL A 44 6.30 9.07 -4.93
C VAL A 44 7.30 9.55 -3.90
N CYS A 45 7.36 8.91 -2.72
CA CYS A 45 8.29 9.31 -1.67
C CYS A 45 9.75 9.24 -2.13
N ILE A 46 10.15 8.14 -2.78
CA ILE A 46 11.50 7.97 -3.34
C ILE A 46 11.77 9.02 -4.43
N ALA A 47 10.80 9.31 -5.30
CA ALA A 47 10.94 10.30 -6.36
C ALA A 47 11.08 11.74 -5.83
N LEU A 48 10.38 12.08 -4.75
CA LEU A 48 10.44 13.40 -4.13
C LEU A 48 11.71 13.59 -3.29
N ALA A 49 12.10 12.58 -2.51
CA ALA A 49 13.34 12.58 -1.74
C ALA A 49 14.58 12.53 -2.66
N GLY A 50 14.50 11.77 -3.75
CA GLY A 50 15.58 11.59 -4.72
C GLY A 50 15.73 12.80 -5.65
N ARG A 51 16.69 13.68 -5.37
CA ARG A 51 16.97 14.86 -6.22
C ARG A 51 17.82 14.59 -7.47
N THR A 52 18.12 13.33 -7.78
CA THR A 52 19.08 12.99 -8.85
C THR A 52 18.47 13.11 -10.24
N VAL A 53 17.14 12.99 -10.37
CA VAL A 53 16.40 13.12 -11.63
C VAL A 53 15.11 13.92 -11.43
N PRO A 54 14.55 14.55 -12.48
CA PRO A 54 13.26 15.23 -12.37
C PRO A 54 12.15 14.29 -11.89
N PRO A 55 11.28 14.70 -10.93
CA PRO A 55 10.25 13.82 -10.38
C PRO A 55 9.32 13.20 -11.44
N ALA A 56 8.93 13.96 -12.47
CA ALA A 56 8.14 13.41 -13.58
C ALA A 56 8.79 12.20 -14.27
N ARG A 57 10.13 12.19 -14.37
CA ARG A 57 10.88 11.05 -14.92
C ARG A 57 11.04 9.92 -13.91
N ALA A 58 11.22 10.24 -12.63
CA ALA A 58 11.27 9.24 -11.58
C ALA A 58 9.94 8.46 -11.47
N LEU A 59 8.80 9.15 -11.54
CA LEU A 59 7.45 8.57 -11.47
C LEU A 59 7.08 7.72 -12.69
N ALA A 60 7.79 7.87 -13.81
CA ALA A 60 7.59 7.04 -15.00
C ALA A 60 8.31 5.67 -14.93
N ARG A 61 9.08 5.41 -13.86
CA ARG A 61 9.73 4.12 -13.65
C ARG A 61 8.71 3.05 -13.21
N PRO A 62 9.03 1.75 -13.37
CA PRO A 62 8.25 0.68 -12.76
C PRO A 62 8.06 0.89 -11.25
N LEU A 63 7.00 0.28 -10.70
CA LEU A 63 6.75 0.31 -9.25
C LEU A 63 7.95 -0.27 -8.48
N PRO A 64 8.30 0.29 -7.30
CA PRO A 64 9.40 -0.16 -6.46
C PRO A 64 9.37 -1.67 -6.24
N ASN A 65 10.50 -2.34 -6.42
CA ASN A 65 10.63 -3.75 -6.06
C ASN A 65 10.74 -3.92 -4.52
N LEU A 66 10.88 -5.15 -4.03
CA LEU A 66 11.01 -5.43 -2.60
C LEU A 66 12.19 -4.69 -1.94
N GLU A 67 13.32 -4.57 -2.64
CA GLU A 67 14.51 -3.88 -2.11
C GLU A 67 14.24 -2.38 -1.93
N GLU A 68 13.73 -1.73 -2.97
CA GLU A 68 13.35 -0.31 -2.94
C GLU A 68 12.24 -0.06 -1.89
N TRP A 69 11.27 -0.97 -1.77
CA TRP A 69 10.23 -0.95 -0.74
C TRP A 69 10.82 -1.01 0.67
N ARG A 70 11.77 -1.92 0.92
CA ARG A 70 12.40 -2.07 2.23
C ARG A 70 13.16 -0.82 2.63
N THR A 71 13.93 -0.24 1.70
CA THR A 71 14.62 1.03 1.96
C THR A 71 13.62 2.14 2.30
N PHE A 72 12.50 2.22 1.59
CA PHE A 72 11.43 3.16 1.92
C PHE A 72 10.83 2.91 3.32
N ALA A 73 10.45 1.67 3.63
CA ALA A 73 9.86 1.31 4.92
C ALA A 73 10.84 1.52 6.10
N GLU A 74 12.12 1.24 5.89
CA GLU A 74 13.20 1.47 6.86
C GLU A 74 13.44 2.97 7.08
N ALA A 75 13.42 3.79 6.01
CA ALA A 75 13.53 5.24 6.13
C ALA A 75 12.36 5.82 6.94
N VAL A 76 11.12 5.46 6.60
CA VAL A 76 9.94 5.94 7.33
C VAL A 76 9.94 5.47 8.79
N GLY A 77 10.31 4.21 9.03
CA GLY A 77 10.40 3.65 10.38
C GLY A 77 11.53 4.23 11.24
N GLY A 78 12.47 4.98 10.65
CA GLY A 78 13.53 5.68 11.35
C GLY A 78 13.19 7.12 11.76
N PHE A 79 12.06 7.66 11.31
CA PHE A 79 11.61 8.98 11.73
C PHE A 79 10.88 8.91 13.08
N GLU A 80 11.06 9.95 13.90
CA GLU A 80 10.40 10.13 15.20
C GLU A 80 9.36 11.27 15.15
N GLU A 81 9.50 12.20 14.20
CA GLU A 81 8.61 13.34 14.06
C GLU A 81 8.07 13.48 12.62
N PRO A 82 6.78 13.81 12.43
CA PRO A 82 6.18 14.01 11.10
C PRO A 82 6.93 15.02 10.22
N ARG A 83 7.54 16.03 10.85
CA ARG A 83 8.33 17.05 10.15
C ARG A 83 9.54 16.47 9.43
N GLN A 84 10.15 15.41 9.97
CA GLN A 84 11.28 14.74 9.32
C GLN A 84 10.88 14.11 7.98
N ILE A 85 9.64 13.60 7.87
CA ILE A 85 9.08 13.10 6.61
C ILE A 85 8.90 14.27 5.63
N LEU A 86 8.30 15.39 6.06
CA LEU A 86 8.11 16.56 5.21
C LEU A 86 9.44 17.12 4.68
N ASP A 87 10.43 17.22 5.56
CA ASP A 87 11.78 17.69 5.22
C ASP A 87 12.48 16.73 4.24
N TRP A 88 12.34 15.42 4.46
CA TRP A 88 12.87 14.37 3.59
C TRP A 88 12.23 14.41 2.19
N LEU A 89 10.93 14.65 2.12
CA LEU A 89 10.17 14.75 0.86
C LEU A 89 10.24 16.14 0.22
N HIS A 90 10.76 17.14 0.94
CA HIS A 90 10.84 18.54 0.52
C HIS A 90 9.47 19.15 0.19
N VAL A 91 8.47 18.85 1.02
CA VAL A 91 7.12 19.40 0.95
C VAL A 91 6.82 20.29 2.16
N ASP A 92 5.82 21.15 2.04
CA ASP A 92 5.45 22.06 3.13
C ASP A 92 4.45 21.42 4.12
N GLN A 93 3.98 22.24 5.07
CA GLN A 93 3.08 21.81 6.15
C GLN A 93 1.68 21.40 5.67
N SER A 94 1.31 21.63 4.40
CA SER A 94 0.01 21.20 3.86
C SER A 94 -0.18 19.68 3.88
N ALA A 95 0.91 18.90 3.90
CA ALA A 95 0.88 17.44 4.00
C ALA A 95 1.17 16.91 5.43
N LEU A 96 1.13 17.76 6.47
CA LEU A 96 1.47 17.37 7.84
C LEU A 96 0.61 16.23 8.38
N GLN A 97 -0.71 16.28 8.15
CA GLN A 97 -1.63 15.22 8.60
C GLN A 97 -1.26 13.86 8.00
N SER A 98 -0.99 13.81 6.69
CA SER A 98 -0.56 12.57 6.02
C SER A 98 0.77 12.05 6.59
N ALA A 99 1.69 12.93 6.98
CA ALA A 99 2.94 12.53 7.63
C ALA A 99 2.71 11.98 9.05
N GLU A 100 1.79 12.57 9.81
CA GLU A 100 1.37 12.07 11.14
C GLU A 100 0.74 10.68 11.05
N GLU A 101 -0.21 10.50 10.13
CA GLU A 101 -0.90 9.23 9.91
C GLU A 101 0.08 8.14 9.42
N MET A 102 0.96 8.48 8.47
CA MET A 102 1.99 7.56 7.99
C MET A 102 2.93 7.10 9.11
N LEU A 103 3.36 8.03 9.97
CA LEU A 103 4.23 7.71 11.09
C LEU A 103 3.49 6.84 12.12
N ALA A 104 2.25 7.20 12.44
CA ALA A 104 1.40 6.46 13.38
C ALA A 104 1.06 5.04 12.90
N PHE A 105 0.97 4.82 11.58
CA PHE A 105 0.74 3.49 11.02
C PHE A 105 1.84 2.48 11.44
N GLY A 106 3.11 2.90 11.46
CA GLY A 106 4.24 2.14 12.01
C GLY A 106 4.48 0.73 11.43
N GLY A 107 3.73 0.34 10.40
CA GLY A 107 3.56 -1.05 9.96
C GLY A 107 4.05 -1.34 8.55
N LEU A 108 4.71 -0.40 7.87
CA LEU A 108 5.12 -0.58 6.46
C LEU A 108 5.98 -1.83 6.26
N SER A 109 6.92 -2.11 7.16
CA SER A 109 7.77 -3.31 7.09
C SER A 109 7.00 -4.62 7.21
N ARG A 110 5.80 -4.62 7.80
CA ARG A 110 4.93 -5.81 7.89
C ARG A 110 4.41 -6.26 6.53
N LEU A 111 4.41 -5.36 5.53
CA LEU A 111 3.97 -5.66 4.18
C LEU A 111 5.07 -6.29 3.30
N ASN A 112 6.30 -6.46 3.79
CA ASN A 112 7.41 -7.02 3.01
C ASN A 112 7.06 -8.37 2.36
N ALA A 113 6.37 -9.26 3.07
CA ALA A 113 5.96 -10.55 2.54
C ALA A 113 4.95 -10.41 1.38
N ALA A 114 3.98 -9.50 1.53
CA ALA A 114 2.97 -9.24 0.53
C ALA A 114 3.56 -8.54 -0.71
N VAL A 115 4.49 -7.59 -0.52
CA VAL A 115 5.24 -6.94 -1.61
C VAL A 115 6.05 -7.96 -2.39
N ARG A 116 6.85 -8.80 -1.70
CA ARG A 116 7.64 -9.86 -2.35
C ARG A 116 6.76 -10.80 -3.17
N MET A 117 5.60 -11.14 -2.64
CA MET A 117 4.68 -12.05 -3.32
C MET A 117 4.07 -11.43 -4.58
N LEU A 118 3.77 -10.13 -4.57
CA LEU A 118 3.01 -9.44 -5.62
C LEU A 118 3.90 -8.68 -6.61
N GLU A 119 5.20 -8.54 -6.35
CA GLU A 119 6.07 -7.72 -7.21
C GLU A 119 6.27 -8.28 -8.63
N ASP A 120 6.20 -9.60 -8.77
CA ASP A 120 6.47 -10.31 -10.03
C ASP A 120 5.19 -10.68 -10.83
N GLY A 121 4.00 -10.40 -10.28
CA GLY A 121 2.73 -10.68 -10.94
C GLY A 121 1.65 -11.21 -10.00
N PRO A 122 0.50 -11.61 -10.55
CA PRO A 122 -0.61 -12.12 -9.76
C PRO A 122 -0.24 -13.46 -9.09
N PRO A 123 -0.58 -13.64 -7.80
CA PRO A 123 -0.30 -14.86 -7.08
C PRO A 123 -1.34 -15.94 -7.40
N GLU A 124 -0.98 -17.19 -7.16
CA GLU A 124 -1.95 -18.25 -6.99
C GLU A 124 -2.75 -18.00 -5.70
N VAL A 125 -4.07 -18.14 -5.78
CA VAL A 125 -5.00 -17.86 -4.68
C VAL A 125 -5.72 -19.15 -4.29
N SER A 126 -5.66 -19.50 -3.01
CA SER A 126 -6.32 -20.67 -2.44
C SER A 126 -6.90 -20.38 -1.06
N VAL A 127 -7.83 -21.22 -0.61
CA VAL A 127 -8.42 -21.14 0.74
C VAL A 127 -8.09 -22.41 1.48
N GLU A 128 -7.51 -22.25 2.66
CA GLU A 128 -7.21 -23.33 3.59
C GLU A 128 -7.98 -23.11 4.89
N ARG A 129 -7.95 -24.09 5.80
CA ARG A 129 -8.39 -23.92 7.18
C ARG A 129 -7.19 -24.06 8.11
N ASP A 130 -7.10 -23.20 9.11
CA ASP A 130 -6.10 -23.36 10.17
C ASP A 130 -6.49 -24.46 11.18
N GLU A 131 -5.65 -24.67 12.20
CA GLU A 131 -5.89 -25.65 13.25
C GLU A 131 -7.17 -25.38 14.05
N ALA A 132 -7.61 -24.12 14.12
CA ALA A 132 -8.85 -23.70 14.77
C ALA A 132 -10.08 -23.81 13.84
N GLY A 133 -9.88 -24.22 12.58
CA GLY A 133 -10.93 -24.33 11.57
C GLY A 133 -11.31 -23.01 10.90
N THR A 134 -10.61 -21.91 11.19
CA THR A 134 -10.79 -20.59 10.56
C THR A 134 -10.37 -20.64 9.11
N ALA A 135 -11.16 -20.06 8.21
CA ALA A 135 -10.79 -19.96 6.81
C ALA A 135 -9.61 -18.97 6.64
N VAL A 136 -8.57 -19.40 5.94
CA VAL A 136 -7.35 -18.63 5.70
C VAL A 136 -7.15 -18.51 4.20
N LEU A 137 -7.04 -17.27 3.73
CA LEU A 137 -6.57 -16.96 2.39
C LEU A 137 -5.08 -17.28 2.32
N VAL A 138 -4.70 -18.12 1.37
CA VAL A 138 -3.30 -18.43 1.11
C VAL A 138 -2.96 -18.01 -0.31
N LEU A 139 -2.05 -17.05 -0.40
CA LEU A 139 -1.53 -16.52 -1.65
C LEU A 139 -0.10 -17.02 -1.84
N ARG A 140 0.21 -17.50 -3.04
CA ARG A 140 1.51 -18.09 -3.37
C ARG A 140 2.03 -17.55 -4.68
N SER A 141 3.31 -17.23 -4.74
CA SER A 141 3.98 -16.93 -5.99
C SER A 141 5.38 -17.51 -6.01
N TYR A 142 5.93 -17.64 -7.21
CA TYR A 142 7.34 -17.93 -7.41
C TYR A 142 8.00 -16.65 -7.88
N THR A 143 9.07 -16.24 -7.19
CA THR A 143 9.90 -15.13 -7.64
C THR A 143 10.58 -15.50 -8.95
N ARG A 144 11.13 -14.50 -9.66
CA ARG A 144 11.99 -14.76 -10.85
C ARG A 144 13.17 -15.69 -10.58
N ALA A 145 13.65 -15.75 -9.34
CA ALA A 145 14.73 -16.66 -8.92
C ALA A 145 14.24 -18.09 -8.65
N GLY A 146 12.94 -18.36 -8.79
CA GLY A 146 12.31 -19.65 -8.50
C GLY A 146 12.02 -19.88 -7.01
N GLU A 147 12.19 -18.86 -6.16
CA GLU A 147 11.91 -18.98 -4.73
C GLU A 147 10.41 -18.83 -4.47
N ARG A 148 9.88 -19.65 -3.57
CA ARG A 148 8.47 -19.56 -3.18
C ARG A 148 8.25 -18.43 -2.18
N ALA A 149 7.31 -17.53 -2.48
CA ALA A 149 6.76 -16.55 -1.55
C ALA A 149 5.33 -16.96 -1.17
N GLU A 150 4.98 -16.82 0.11
CA GLU A 150 3.63 -17.13 0.62
C GLU A 150 3.17 -16.06 1.61
N ALA A 151 1.91 -15.65 1.50
CA ALA A 151 1.22 -14.84 2.49
C ALA A 151 -0.07 -15.56 2.92
N ARG A 152 -0.33 -15.52 4.23
CA ARG A 152 -1.51 -16.15 4.85
C ARG A 152 -2.30 -15.08 5.59
N LEU A 153 -3.57 -14.92 5.26
CA LEU A 153 -4.45 -13.93 5.89
C LEU A 153 -5.73 -14.61 6.38
N PRO A 154 -6.13 -14.43 7.65
CA PRO A 154 -7.44 -14.87 8.12
C PRO A 154 -8.55 -14.19 7.31
N LEU A 155 -9.54 -14.96 6.85
CA LEU A 155 -10.73 -14.44 6.17
C LEU A 155 -11.78 -13.97 7.19
N VAL A 156 -11.43 -12.93 7.93
CA VAL A 156 -12.27 -12.28 8.95
C VAL A 156 -12.55 -10.83 8.56
N ASP A 157 -13.72 -10.32 8.93
CA ASP A 157 -14.22 -9.03 8.43
C ASP A 157 -13.30 -7.86 8.82
N ASP A 158 -12.75 -7.85 10.04
CA ASP A 158 -11.79 -6.84 10.51
C ASP A 158 -10.54 -6.78 9.63
N GLN A 159 -10.07 -7.91 9.13
CA GLN A 159 -8.90 -7.98 8.25
C GLN A 159 -9.21 -7.40 6.87
N ILE A 160 -10.42 -7.63 6.36
CA ILE A 160 -10.90 -7.10 5.07
C ILE A 160 -11.03 -5.58 5.15
N ILE A 161 -11.64 -5.08 6.23
CA ILE A 161 -11.80 -3.64 6.49
C ILE A 161 -10.43 -2.99 6.60
N ALA A 162 -9.51 -3.56 7.39
CA ALA A 162 -8.16 -3.04 7.55
C ALA A 162 -7.38 -2.95 6.23
N LEU A 163 -7.58 -3.88 5.28
CA LEU A 163 -6.95 -3.80 3.96
C LEU A 163 -7.57 -2.67 3.11
N GLY A 164 -8.89 -2.48 3.19
CA GLY A 164 -9.58 -1.37 2.53
C GLY A 164 -9.13 -0.01 3.04
N ASP A 165 -9.08 0.16 4.36
CA ASP A 165 -8.60 1.39 5.01
C ASP A 165 -7.15 1.67 4.62
N MET A 166 -6.28 0.67 4.72
CA MET A 166 -4.86 0.78 4.35
C MET A 166 -4.67 1.23 2.89
N ALA A 167 -5.44 0.66 1.96
CA ALA A 167 -5.39 1.10 0.55
C ALA A 167 -5.85 2.56 0.40
N GLY A 168 -6.90 2.96 1.11
CA GLY A 168 -7.41 4.33 1.15
C GLY A 168 -6.37 5.32 1.68
N ASP A 169 -5.75 5.00 2.81
CA ASP A 169 -4.71 5.79 3.46
C ASP A 169 -3.51 6.00 2.54
N PHE A 170 -2.99 4.92 1.92
CA PHE A 170 -1.86 5.02 1.00
C PHE A 170 -2.16 5.91 -0.21
N VAL A 171 -3.38 5.84 -0.76
CA VAL A 171 -3.82 6.72 -1.85
C VAL A 171 -3.91 8.18 -1.38
N ALA A 172 -4.47 8.42 -0.19
CA ALA A 172 -4.58 9.75 0.38
C ALA A 172 -3.20 10.38 0.59
N TRP A 173 -2.28 9.67 1.25
CA TRP A 173 -0.92 10.16 1.51
C TRP A 173 -0.16 10.42 0.21
N THR A 174 -0.31 9.53 -0.79
CA THR A 174 0.31 9.71 -2.12
C THR A 174 -0.14 11.03 -2.75
N ARG A 175 -1.46 11.27 -2.75
CA ARG A 175 -2.05 12.49 -3.32
C ARG A 175 -1.57 13.72 -2.56
N ASP A 176 -1.57 13.68 -1.23
CA ASP A 176 -1.27 14.84 -0.40
C ASP A 176 0.21 15.24 -0.51
N PHE A 177 1.15 14.29 -0.48
CA PHE A 177 2.57 14.59 -0.69
C PHE A 177 2.86 15.10 -2.10
N LEU A 178 2.26 14.48 -3.12
CA LEU A 178 2.45 14.93 -4.50
C LEU A 178 1.82 16.32 -4.72
N GLY A 179 0.65 16.57 -4.15
CA GLY A 179 -0.05 17.85 -4.20
C GLY A 179 0.78 18.96 -3.54
N ALA A 180 1.23 18.75 -2.31
CA ALA A 180 2.08 19.69 -1.58
C ALA A 180 3.36 20.02 -2.36
N TYR A 181 3.98 19.03 -3.02
CA TYR A 181 5.14 19.27 -3.88
C TYR A 181 4.81 20.16 -5.09
N LEU A 182 3.67 19.91 -5.76
CA LEU A 182 3.25 20.69 -6.93
C LEU A 182 2.91 22.13 -6.55
N ASP A 183 2.20 22.34 -5.44
CA ASP A 183 1.82 23.67 -4.95
C ASP A 183 3.06 24.49 -4.57
N ALA A 184 4.02 23.88 -3.86
CA ALA A 184 5.30 24.50 -3.53
C ALA A 184 6.17 24.85 -4.77
N ARG A 185 5.85 24.29 -5.94
CA ARG A 185 6.52 24.59 -7.21
C ARG A 185 5.75 25.61 -8.04
N ALA A 186 4.42 25.64 -7.97
CA ALA A 186 3.58 26.61 -8.66
C ALA A 186 3.63 28.01 -8.02
N GLY A 187 3.90 28.08 -6.71
CA GLY A 187 4.10 29.34 -5.99
C GLY A 187 5.48 30.00 -6.16
N ARG A 188 6.35 29.44 -7.01
CA ARG A 188 7.67 29.99 -7.38
C ARG A 188 7.65 30.53 -8.81
#